data_AF-A0A5D0MI23-F1
#
_entry.id   AF-A0A5D0MI23-F1
#
_cell.length_a   1.000
_cell.length_b   1.000
_cell.length_c   1.000
_cell.angle_alpha   90.00
_cell.angle_beta   90.00
_cell.angle_gamma   90.00
#
_symmetry.space_group_name_H-M   'P 1'
#
loop_
_entity.id
_entity.type
_entity.pdbx_description
1 polymer ?
#
loop_
_entity_poly.entity_id
_entity_poly.type
_entity_poly.pdbx_seq_one_letter_code
_entity_poly.pdbx_strand_id
1 'polypeptide(L)'
;MHKSTKEKINIEIKNIDNLIKEMEPLFLKIQSEDTFNSTELYAAAAFLHSFYNGIEKILKIISKDHYSKNITGKKWHKNLLLFAKDRILKKSSINLLEDYMGFRHFFRHAYTFQIKYKYIKKLIYPLQKRWENIKKEIRTFCKKKS
;
A
#
# COMPACT_ATOMS: atom_id res chain seq x y z
N MET A 1 -11.20 -6.91 20.90
CA MET A 1 -11.39 -6.00 19.73
C MET A 1 -12.87 -5.72 19.49
N HIS A 2 -13.29 -4.46 19.27
CA HIS A 2 -14.67 -4.18 18.86
C HIS A 2 -14.96 -4.85 17.50
N LYS A 3 -16.07 -5.58 17.38
CA LYS A 3 -16.49 -6.30 16.17
C LYS A 3 -16.41 -5.41 14.91
N SER A 4 -16.74 -4.12 15.06
CA SER A 4 -16.71 -3.12 13.99
C SER A 4 -15.30 -2.76 13.49
N THR A 5 -14.25 -2.76 14.33
CA THR A 5 -12.88 -2.43 13.90
C THR A 5 -12.29 -3.53 13.03
N LYS A 6 -12.49 -4.80 13.40
CA LYS A 6 -12.06 -5.95 12.59
C LYS A 6 -12.70 -5.93 11.21
N GLU A 7 -13.99 -5.60 11.18
CA GLU A 7 -14.78 -5.52 9.96
C GLU A 7 -14.27 -4.41 9.03
N LYS A 8 -14.04 -3.20 9.55
CA LYS A 8 -13.42 -2.10 8.77
C LYS A 8 -12.07 -2.50 8.18
N ILE A 9 -11.20 -3.16 8.95
CA ILE A 9 -9.89 -3.62 8.46
C ILE A 9 -10.07 -4.67 7.35
N ASN A 10 -10.98 -5.62 7.54
CA ASN A 10 -11.27 -6.65 6.54
C ASN A 10 -11.85 -6.07 5.24
N ILE A 11 -12.69 -5.04 5.34
CA ILE A 11 -13.21 -4.31 4.18
C ILE A 11 -12.06 -3.69 3.38
N GLU A 12 -11.14 -2.98 4.04
CA GLU A 12 -10.00 -2.37 3.34
C GLU A 12 -9.04 -3.43 2.76
N ILE A 13 -8.83 -4.57 3.45
CA ILE A 13 -8.07 -5.70 2.87
C ILE A 13 -8.75 -6.21 1.60
N LYS A 14 -10.08 -6.40 1.62
CA LYS A 14 -10.84 -6.86 0.46
C LYS A 14 -10.78 -5.85 -0.69
N ASN A 15 -10.83 -4.56 -0.40
CA ASN A 15 -10.69 -3.51 -1.40
C ASN A 15 -9.33 -3.57 -2.10
N ILE A 16 -8.24 -3.77 -1.34
CA ILE A 16 -6.90 -3.93 -1.91
C ILE A 16 -6.80 -5.23 -2.72
N ASP A 17 -7.40 -6.32 -2.26
CA ASP A 17 -7.44 -7.60 -2.99
C ASP A 17 -8.15 -7.46 -4.33
N ASN A 18 -9.31 -6.78 -4.35
CA ASN A 18 -10.04 -6.49 -5.58
C ASN A 18 -9.23 -5.59 -6.51
N LEU A 19 -8.60 -4.53 -5.99
CA LEU A 19 -7.75 -3.63 -6.77
C LEU A 19 -6.58 -4.38 -7.44
N ILE A 20 -5.94 -5.32 -6.74
CA ILE A 20 -4.87 -6.15 -7.30
C ILE A 20 -5.42 -7.08 -8.38
N LYS A 21 -6.58 -7.69 -8.14
CA LYS A 21 -7.23 -8.57 -9.10
C LYS A 21 -7.60 -7.85 -10.40
N GLU A 22 -8.17 -6.65 -10.29
CA GLU A 22 -8.51 -5.80 -11.45
C GLU A 22 -7.28 -5.45 -12.31
N MET A 23 -6.09 -5.44 -11.70
CA MET A 23 -4.84 -5.10 -12.36
C MET A 23 -4.04 -6.33 -12.81
N GLU A 24 -4.59 -7.55 -12.74
CA GLU A 24 -3.99 -8.77 -13.31
C GLU A 24 -3.42 -8.61 -14.73
N PRO A 25 -4.14 -7.99 -15.69
CA PRO A 25 -3.61 -7.76 -17.04
C PRO A 25 -2.32 -6.93 -17.04
N LEU A 26 -2.22 -5.93 -16.15
CA LEU A 26 -1.04 -5.09 -16.01
C LEU A 26 0.17 -5.88 -15.50
N PHE A 27 -0.06 -6.78 -14.54
CA PHE A 27 1.00 -7.64 -13.99
C PHE A 27 1.54 -8.62 -15.03
N LEU A 28 0.66 -9.24 -15.83
CA LEU A 28 1.05 -10.14 -16.93
C LEU A 28 1.90 -9.38 -17.94
N LYS A 29 1.45 -8.19 -18.34
CA LYS A 29 2.16 -7.34 -19.31
C LYS A 29 3.56 -6.93 -18.82
N ILE A 30 3.71 -6.59 -17.54
CA ILE A 30 5.03 -6.28 -16.93
C ILE A 30 6.02 -7.45 -16.97
N GLN A 31 5.51 -8.68 -16.97
CA GLN A 31 6.33 -9.88 -17.03
C GLN A 31 6.72 -10.23 -18.47
N SER A 32 5.84 -9.98 -19.44
CA SER A 32 6.04 -10.33 -20.84
C SER A 32 6.65 -9.23 -21.71
N GLU A 33 6.52 -7.97 -21.31
CA GLU A 33 7.01 -6.81 -22.06
C GLU A 33 8.04 -6.01 -21.24
N ASP A 34 8.92 -5.29 -21.94
CA ASP A 34 9.95 -4.42 -21.33
C ASP A 34 9.65 -2.92 -21.44
N THR A 35 8.44 -2.56 -21.87
CA THR A 35 8.01 -1.16 -22.00
C THR A 35 6.51 -1.01 -21.74
N PHE A 36 6.10 0.19 -21.30
CA PHE A 36 4.71 0.63 -21.28
C PHE A 36 4.59 1.93 -22.07
N ASN A 37 3.44 2.13 -22.73
CA ASN A 37 3.06 3.43 -23.26
C ASN A 37 2.64 4.40 -22.13
N SER A 38 2.40 5.67 -22.47
CA SER A 38 2.06 6.72 -21.50
C SER A 38 0.78 6.43 -20.71
N THR A 39 -0.25 5.89 -21.36
CA THR A 39 -1.52 5.52 -20.72
C THR A 39 -1.34 4.38 -19.74
N GLU A 40 -0.60 3.35 -20.13
CA GLU A 40 -0.27 2.20 -19.28
C GLU A 40 0.58 2.62 -18.06
N LEU A 41 1.57 3.50 -18.27
CA LEU A 41 2.36 4.08 -17.17
C LEU A 41 1.47 4.85 -16.19
N TYR A 42 0.50 5.61 -16.68
CA TYR A 42 -0.42 6.35 -15.84
C TYR A 42 -1.36 5.43 -15.06
N ALA A 43 -1.93 4.42 -15.72
CA ALA A 43 -2.76 3.41 -15.07
C ALA A 43 -1.98 2.67 -13.96
N ALA A 44 -0.75 2.27 -14.25
CA ALA A 44 0.15 1.62 -13.30
C ALA A 44 0.49 2.53 -12.10
N ALA A 45 0.75 3.81 -12.36
CA ALA A 45 1.04 4.79 -11.31
C ALA A 45 -0.18 5.06 -10.42
N ALA A 46 -1.37 5.22 -11.02
CA ALA A 46 -2.63 5.37 -10.30
C ALA A 46 -2.94 4.14 -9.45
N PHE A 47 -2.69 2.93 -9.97
CA PHE A 47 -2.81 1.68 -9.22
C PHE A 47 -1.89 1.66 -7.99
N LEU A 48 -0.59 1.95 -8.16
CA LEU A 48 0.37 2.00 -7.04
C LEU A 48 -0.03 3.01 -5.97
N HIS A 49 -0.56 4.17 -6.39
CA HIS A 49 -1.09 5.18 -5.49
C HIS A 49 -2.28 4.64 -4.68
N SER A 50 -3.27 4.03 -5.35
CA SER A 50 -4.45 3.44 -4.72
C SER A 50 -4.10 2.30 -3.76
N PHE A 51 -3.16 1.43 -4.15
CA PHE A 51 -2.64 0.36 -3.31
C PHE A 51 -2.08 0.90 -1.99
N TYR A 52 -1.15 1.88 -2.06
CA TYR A 52 -0.54 2.45 -0.87
C TYR A 52 -1.56 3.20 0.00
N ASN A 53 -2.49 3.95 -0.60
CA ASN A 53 -3.57 4.61 0.13
C ASN A 53 -4.44 3.61 0.93
N GLY A 54 -4.73 2.43 0.36
CA GLY A 54 -5.46 1.37 1.07
C GLY A 54 -4.73 0.91 2.34
N ILE A 55 -3.41 0.74 2.25
CA ILE A 55 -2.59 0.38 3.41
C ILE A 55 -2.64 1.47 4.48
N GLU A 56 -2.54 2.75 4.07
CA GLU A 56 -2.65 3.86 5.01
C GLU A 56 -4.01 3.91 5.71
N LYS A 57 -5.11 3.59 5.02
CA LYS A 57 -6.44 3.48 5.64
C LYS A 57 -6.46 2.40 6.73
N ILE A 58 -5.91 1.22 6.46
CA ILE A 58 -5.82 0.14 7.45
C ILE A 58 -5.01 0.60 8.67
N LEU A 59 -3.82 1.18 8.45
CA LEU A 59 -2.97 1.65 9.54
C LEU A 59 -3.65 2.76 10.36
N LYS A 60 -4.42 3.66 9.71
CA LYS A 60 -5.22 4.68 10.38
C LYS A 60 -6.30 4.07 11.27
N ILE A 61 -7.06 3.11 10.75
CA ILE A 61 -8.08 2.39 11.53
C ILE A 61 -7.43 1.76 12.76
N ILE A 62 -6.27 1.10 12.59
CA ILE A 62 -5.55 0.50 13.72
C ILE A 62 -5.11 1.57 14.73
N SER A 63 -4.46 2.65 14.27
CA SER A 63 -3.97 3.71 15.16
C SER A 63 -5.08 4.36 15.98
N LYS A 64 -6.23 4.60 15.34
CA LYS A 64 -7.38 5.24 15.97
C LYS A 64 -8.10 4.28 16.91
N ASP A 65 -8.48 3.09 16.43
CA ASP A 65 -9.40 2.22 17.16
C ASP A 65 -8.68 1.35 18.21
N HIS A 66 -7.38 1.04 18.06
CA HIS A 66 -6.62 0.23 19.03
C HIS A 66 -5.72 1.04 19.97
N TYR A 67 -5.38 2.28 19.61
CA TYR A 67 -4.44 3.09 20.39
C TYR A 67 -4.95 4.49 20.68
N SER A 68 -6.20 4.80 20.34
CA SER A 68 -6.82 6.12 20.50
C SER A 68 -5.95 7.25 19.92
N LYS A 69 -5.14 6.94 18.90
CA LYS A 69 -4.15 7.85 18.32
C LYS A 69 -4.57 8.25 16.92
N ASN A 70 -5.03 9.49 16.79
CA ASN A 70 -5.33 10.07 15.48
C ASN A 70 -4.07 10.72 14.88
N ILE A 71 -3.48 10.10 13.87
CA ILE A 71 -2.25 10.60 13.23
C ILE A 71 -2.61 11.56 12.09
N THR A 72 -2.35 12.85 12.29
CA THR A 72 -2.71 13.96 11.38
C THR A 72 -1.55 14.93 11.14
N GLY A 73 -1.78 16.01 10.38
CA GLY A 73 -0.79 17.06 10.09
C GLY A 73 0.04 16.82 8.82
N LYS A 74 0.88 17.79 8.41
CA LYS A 74 1.59 17.75 7.11
C LYS A 74 2.46 16.50 6.89
N LYS A 75 3.02 15.92 7.96
CA LYS A 75 3.89 14.74 7.93
C LYS A 75 3.19 13.45 8.37
N TRP A 76 1.85 13.42 8.32
CA TRP A 76 1.07 12.30 8.87
C TRP A 76 1.43 10.95 8.24
N HIS A 77 1.70 10.90 6.94
CA HIS A 77 2.11 9.69 6.22
C HIS A 77 3.34 9.03 6.85
N LYS A 78 4.40 9.81 7.05
CA LYS A 78 5.64 9.36 7.69
C LYS A 78 5.41 8.92 9.14
N ASN A 79 4.62 9.70 9.89
CA ASN A 79 4.30 9.38 11.28
C ASN A 79 3.47 8.09 11.40
N LEU A 80 2.62 7.79 10.41
CA LEU A 80 1.82 6.58 10.35
C LEU A 80 2.68 5.34 10.10
N LEU A 81 3.66 5.43 9.17
CA LEU A 81 4.63 4.35 8.97
C LEU A 81 5.52 4.12 10.19
N LEU A 82 5.99 5.20 10.83
CA LEU A 82 6.76 5.08 12.09
C LEU A 82 5.93 4.39 13.17
N PHE A 83 4.67 4.78 13.33
CA PHE A 83 3.76 4.14 14.25
C PHE A 83 3.60 2.63 13.98
N ALA A 84 3.45 2.25 12.70
CA ALA A 84 3.31 0.86 12.27
C ALA A 84 4.58 0.03 12.47
N LYS A 85 5.76 0.64 12.25
CA LYS A 85 7.07 0.00 12.43
C LYS A 85 7.28 -0.53 13.84
N ASP A 86 6.85 0.21 14.85
CA ASP A 86 7.09 -0.18 16.24
C ASP A 86 6.07 -1.21 16.77
N ARG A 87 4.95 -1.43 16.05
CA ARG A 87 3.75 -2.05 16.64
C ARG A 87 3.07 -3.12 15.81
N ILE A 88 3.14 -3.03 14.48
CA ILE A 88 2.25 -3.78 13.57
C ILE A 88 3.06 -4.58 12.55
N LEU A 89 4.02 -3.91 11.89
CA LEU A 89 4.71 -4.44 10.72
C LEU A 89 6.18 -4.71 11.02
N LYS A 90 6.74 -5.71 10.35
CA LYS A 90 8.18 -5.98 10.43
C LYS A 90 8.97 -4.91 9.67
N LYS A 91 10.25 -4.75 10.03
CA LYS A 91 11.18 -3.82 9.36
C LYS A 91 11.23 -4.03 7.85
N SER A 92 11.21 -5.27 7.37
CA SER A 92 11.16 -5.59 5.94
C SER A 92 9.93 -4.98 5.27
N SER A 93 8.74 -5.15 5.84
CA SER A 93 7.49 -4.59 5.31
C SER A 93 7.49 -3.06 5.32
N ILE A 94 8.09 -2.45 6.36
CA ILE A 94 8.22 -0.99 6.45
C ILE A 94 9.12 -0.42 5.36
N ASN A 95 10.30 -0.99 5.14
CA ASN A 95 11.21 -0.53 4.09
C ASN A 95 10.53 -0.55 2.71
N LEU A 96 9.69 -1.56 2.47
CA LEU A 96 8.91 -1.65 1.24
C LEU A 96 7.86 -0.54 1.15
N LEU A 97 7.16 -0.25 2.24
CA LEU A 97 6.17 0.82 2.30
C LEU A 97 6.78 2.22 2.16
N GLU A 98 8.04 2.41 2.54
CA GLU A 98 8.77 3.65 2.30
C GLU A 98 8.99 3.89 0.80
N ASP A 99 9.27 2.85 0.00
CA ASP A 99 9.36 2.95 -1.47
C ASP A 99 8.01 3.43 -2.06
N TYR A 100 6.89 2.84 -1.63
CA TYR A 100 5.55 3.22 -2.10
C TYR A 100 5.14 4.62 -1.64
N MET A 101 5.51 5.02 -0.42
CA MET A 101 5.30 6.38 0.10
C MET A 101 6.08 7.40 -0.74
N GLY A 102 7.35 7.11 -1.05
CA GLY A 102 8.19 7.94 -1.90
C GLY A 102 7.59 8.07 -3.30
N PHE A 103 7.13 6.96 -3.89
CA PHE A 103 6.45 6.97 -5.17
C PHE A 103 5.17 7.80 -5.16
N ARG A 104 4.35 7.70 -4.10
CA ARG A 104 3.15 8.51 -3.95
C ARG A 104 3.48 10.01 -3.94
N HIS A 105 4.55 10.41 -3.25
CA HIS A 105 4.97 11.80 -3.23
C HIS A 105 5.41 12.27 -4.62
N PHE A 106 6.22 11.46 -5.31
CA PHE A 106 6.62 11.71 -6.69
C PHE A 106 5.40 11.85 -7.62
N PHE A 107 4.49 10.88 -7.61
CA PHE A 107 3.33 10.84 -8.52
C PHE A 107 2.41 12.06 -8.40
N ARG A 108 2.25 12.62 -7.20
CA ARG A 108 1.43 13.82 -6.98
C ARG A 108 1.98 15.07 -7.69
N HIS A 109 3.27 15.11 -7.98
CA HIS A 109 3.94 16.27 -8.59
C HIS A 109 4.50 15.98 -9.99
N ALA A 110 4.51 14.72 -10.41
CA ALA A 110 5.10 14.28 -11.65
C ALA A 110 4.15 14.46 -12.83
N TYR A 111 4.68 14.96 -13.94
CA TYR A 111 4.04 14.79 -15.24
C TYR A 111 4.27 13.36 -15.76
N THR A 112 3.35 12.85 -16.57
CA THR A 112 3.36 11.46 -17.03
C THR A 112 4.66 11.07 -17.75
N PHE A 113 5.29 12.00 -18.49
CA PHE A 113 6.57 11.76 -19.17
C PHE A 113 7.76 11.55 -18.22
N GLN A 114 7.64 11.96 -16.95
CA GLN A 114 8.66 11.74 -15.92
C GLN A 114 8.57 10.35 -15.29
N ILE A 115 7.43 9.66 -15.45
CA ILE A 115 7.21 8.31 -14.95
C ILE A 115 7.98 7.34 -15.84
N LYS A 116 9.02 6.71 -15.27
CA LYS A 116 9.83 5.73 -16.02
C LYS A 116 9.36 4.32 -15.75
N TYR A 117 9.16 3.55 -16.81
CA TYR A 117 8.77 2.12 -16.75
C TYR A 117 9.61 1.32 -15.75
N LYS A 118 10.94 1.51 -15.74
CA LYS A 118 11.85 0.82 -14.80
C LYS A 118 11.47 0.99 -13.32
N TYR A 119 10.97 2.17 -12.93
CA TYR A 119 10.57 2.44 -11.54
C TYR A 119 9.21 1.80 -11.23
N ILE A 120 8.27 1.87 -12.17
CA ILE A 120 6.97 1.18 -12.07
C ILE A 120 7.18 -0.33 -11.95
N LYS A 121 7.97 -0.95 -12.85
CA LYS A 121 8.30 -2.38 -12.84
C LYS A 121 8.86 -2.82 -11.49
N LYS A 122 9.81 -2.06 -10.93
CA LYS A 122 10.41 -2.35 -9.61
C LYS A 122 9.39 -2.39 -8.47
N LEU A 123 8.33 -1.58 -8.54
CA LEU A 123 7.30 -1.51 -7.49
C LEU A 123 6.17 -2.52 -7.69
N ILE A 124 5.79 -2.77 -8.94
CA ILE A 124 4.67 -3.66 -9.31
C ILE A 124 5.09 -5.12 -9.31
N TYR A 125 6.24 -5.47 -9.87
CA TYR A 125 6.69 -6.87 -10.02
C TYR A 125 6.63 -7.67 -8.70
N PRO A 126 7.15 -7.16 -7.56
CA PRO A 126 7.06 -7.89 -6.30
C PRO A 126 5.76 -7.64 -5.52
N LEU A 127 4.81 -6.81 -6.02
CA LEU A 127 3.72 -6.24 -5.23
C LEU A 127 2.81 -7.30 -4.62
N GLN A 128 2.39 -8.31 -5.38
CA GLN A 128 1.50 -9.36 -4.88
C GLN A 128 2.12 -10.09 -3.67
N LYS A 129 3.38 -10.52 -3.81
CA LYS A 129 4.12 -11.16 -2.72
C LYS A 129 4.29 -10.23 -1.51
N ARG A 130 4.61 -8.95 -1.75
CA ARG A 130 4.75 -7.95 -0.68
C ARG A 130 3.43 -7.72 0.05
N TRP A 131 2.32 -7.65 -0.68
CA TRP A 131 1.00 -7.49 -0.12
C TRP A 131 0.60 -8.67 0.76
N GLU A 132 0.81 -9.91 0.32
CA GLU A 132 0.49 -11.09 1.14
C GLU A 132 1.25 -11.10 2.47
N ASN A 133 2.53 -10.69 2.47
CA ASN A 133 3.30 -10.56 3.70
C ASN A 133 2.73 -9.49 4.64
N ILE A 134 2.42 -8.29 4.12
CA ILE A 134 1.84 -7.20 4.89
C ILE A 134 0.47 -7.60 5.44
N LYS A 135 -0.39 -8.21 4.61
CA LYS A 135 -1.70 -8.73 4.97
C LYS A 135 -1.60 -9.76 6.11
N LYS A 136 -0.64 -10.68 6.03
CA LYS A 136 -0.38 -11.67 7.09
C LYS A 136 0.03 -11.01 8.41
N GLU A 137 0.90 -10.00 8.36
CA GLU A 137 1.33 -9.24 9.54
C GLU A 137 0.16 -8.51 10.19
N ILE A 138 -0.67 -7.81 9.41
CA ILE A 138 -1.88 -7.13 9.88
C ILE A 138 -2.85 -8.13 10.51
N ARG A 139 -3.13 -9.25 9.85
CA ARG A 139 -4.03 -10.29 10.39
C ARG A 139 -3.48 -10.89 11.69
N THR A 140 -2.17 -11.10 11.78
CA THR A 140 -1.52 -11.59 13.00
C THR A 140 -1.63 -10.59 14.13
N PHE A 141 -1.42 -9.30 13.85
CA PHE A 141 -1.62 -8.22 14.81
C PHE A 141 -3.06 -8.21 15.34
N CYS A 142 -4.06 -8.27 14.46
CA CYS A 142 -5.48 -8.27 14.84
C CYS A 142 -5.87 -9.50 15.68
N LYS A 143 -5.26 -10.67 15.46
CA LYS A 143 -5.48 -11.86 16.30
C LYS A 143 -4.93 -11.69 17.72
N LYS A 144 -3.75 -11.11 17.88
CA LYS A 144 -3.10 -10.90 19.19
C LYS A 144 -3.79 -9.84 20.07
N LYS A 145 -4.56 -8.94 19.46
CA LYS A 145 -5.29 -7.85 20.12
C LYS A 145 -6.80 -8.09 20.18
N SER A 146 -7.26 -9.28 19.78
CA SER A 146 -8.67 -9.67 19.86
C SER A 146 -9.02 -10.01 21.29
#